data_AF-A0A5C8TXS0-F1
#
_entry.id   AF-A0A5C8TXS0-F1
#
_cell.length_a   1.000
_cell.length_b   1.000
_cell.length_c   1.000
_cell.angle_alpha   90.00
_cell.angle_beta   90.00
_cell.angle_gamma   90.00
#
_symmetry.space_group_name_H-M   'P 1'
#
loop_
_entity.id
_entity.type
_entity.pdbx_description
1 polymer ?
#
loop_
_entity_poly.entity_id
_entity_poly.type
_entity_poly.pdbx_seq_one_letter_code
_entity_poly.pdbx_strand_id
1 'polypeptide(L)'
;MATAEKISITMTPDMLRAVRESVEAGEYASTSEVLRDAVRLWQRQRLEDAERLDAIRARIRRSLDDPRPSLSTEEVRQHMETLFAKAQEDAARRA
;
A
#
# COMPACT_ATOMS: atom_id res chain seq x y z
N MET A 1 -4.39 -32.36 -4.23
CA MET A 1 -3.10 -31.68 -4.01
C MET A 1 -2.68 -31.07 -5.32
N ALA A 2 -2.58 -29.74 -5.42
CA ALA A 2 -2.12 -29.11 -6.65
C ALA A 2 -0.67 -29.55 -6.90
N THR A 3 -0.42 -30.15 -8.04
CA THR A 3 0.92 -30.56 -8.47
C THR A 3 1.78 -29.33 -8.69
N ALA A 4 2.92 -29.25 -8.01
CA ALA A 4 3.89 -28.18 -8.25
C ALA A 4 4.52 -28.35 -9.64
N GLU A 5 4.48 -27.30 -10.45
CA GLU A 5 5.14 -27.27 -11.76
C GLU A 5 6.60 -26.85 -11.61
N LYS A 6 7.50 -27.49 -12.36
CA LYS A 6 8.92 -27.13 -12.39
C LYS A 6 9.17 -26.11 -13.51
N ILE A 7 9.81 -25.02 -13.16
CA ILE A 7 10.25 -23.99 -14.11
C ILE A 7 11.76 -23.79 -14.00
N SER A 8 12.41 -23.51 -15.12
CA SER A 8 13.80 -23.06 -15.15
C SER A 8 13.82 -21.54 -15.16
N ILE A 9 14.56 -20.93 -14.23
CA ILE A 9 14.67 -19.49 -14.10
C ILE A 9 16.14 -19.06 -14.13
N THR A 10 16.43 -17.94 -14.77
CA THR A 10 17.74 -17.30 -14.73
C THR A 10 17.71 -16.21 -13.67
N MET A 11 18.68 -16.23 -12.77
CA MET A 11 18.84 -15.23 -11.70
C MET A 11 20.25 -14.65 -11.77
N THR A 12 20.42 -13.42 -11.29
CA THR A 12 21.76 -12.85 -11.14
C THR A 12 22.55 -13.63 -10.06
N PRO A 13 23.89 -13.64 -10.14
CA PRO A 13 24.71 -14.32 -9.13
C PRO A 13 24.41 -13.85 -7.69
N ASP A 14 24.18 -12.55 -7.51
CA ASP A 14 23.90 -11.97 -6.20
C ASP A 14 22.55 -12.43 -5.63
N MET A 15 21.50 -12.51 -6.46
CA MET A 15 20.20 -13.04 -6.03
C MET A 15 20.31 -14.52 -5.66
N LEU A 16 21.03 -15.31 -6.46
CA LEU A 16 21.22 -16.72 -6.17
C LEU A 16 22.03 -16.93 -4.88
N ARG A 17 23.03 -16.08 -4.61
CA ARG A 17 23.80 -16.08 -3.36
C ARG A 17 22.90 -15.81 -2.16
N ALA A 18 22.09 -14.77 -2.20
CA ALA A 18 21.16 -14.44 -1.11
C ALA A 18 20.17 -15.59 -0.82
N VAL A 19 19.65 -16.24 -1.88
CA VAL A 19 18.75 -17.40 -1.73
C VAL A 19 19.46 -18.59 -1.08
N ARG A 20 20.72 -18.85 -1.45
CA ARG A 20 21.52 -19.93 -0.85
C ARG A 20 21.85 -19.65 0.61
N GLU A 21 22.29 -18.43 0.93
CA GLU A 21 22.59 -18.00 2.29
C GLU A 21 21.37 -18.15 3.21
N SER A 22 20.17 -17.80 2.73
CA SER A 22 18.92 -17.97 3.50
C SER A 22 18.61 -19.45 3.81
N VAL A 23 18.92 -20.35 2.87
CA VAL A 23 18.75 -21.79 3.07
C VAL A 23 19.84 -22.35 4.00
N GLU A 24 21.08 -21.94 3.81
CA GLU A 24 22.23 -22.34 4.64
C GLU A 24 22.08 -21.88 6.11
N ALA A 25 21.48 -20.70 6.33
CA ALA A 25 21.12 -20.18 7.64
C ALA A 25 19.94 -20.94 8.29
N GLY A 26 19.25 -21.81 7.54
CA GLY A 26 18.10 -22.56 8.03
C GLY A 26 16.79 -21.77 8.09
N GLU A 27 16.73 -20.59 7.48
CA GLU A 27 15.50 -19.79 7.39
C GLU A 27 14.45 -20.46 6.48
N TYR A 28 14.93 -21.22 5.48
CA TYR A 28 14.10 -21.96 4.54
C TYR A 28 14.67 -23.36 4.31
N ALA A 29 13.79 -24.36 4.13
CA ALA A 29 14.21 -25.74 3.90
C ALA A 29 14.70 -25.99 2.46
N SER A 30 14.39 -25.09 1.51
CA SER A 30 14.82 -25.23 0.12
C SER A 30 14.75 -23.92 -0.67
N THR A 31 15.52 -23.84 -1.77
CA THR A 31 15.42 -22.76 -2.77
C THR A 31 13.99 -22.58 -3.28
N SER A 32 13.26 -23.68 -3.52
CA SER A 32 11.88 -23.60 -4.01
C SER A 32 10.93 -22.99 -2.98
N GLU A 33 11.23 -23.09 -1.68
CA GLU A 33 10.45 -22.45 -0.63
C GLU A 33 10.67 -20.94 -0.60
N VAL A 34 11.93 -20.49 -0.67
CA VAL A 34 12.29 -19.07 -0.80
C VAL A 34 11.56 -18.45 -1.98
N LEU A 35 11.59 -19.10 -3.14
CA LEU A 35 10.94 -18.60 -4.36
C LEU A 35 9.41 -18.56 -4.22
N ARG A 36 8.79 -19.58 -3.60
CA ARG A 36 7.34 -19.55 -3.35
C ARG A 36 6.96 -18.42 -2.42
N ASP A 37 7.76 -18.17 -1.38
CA ASP A 37 7.47 -17.06 -0.46
C ASP A 37 7.66 -15.70 -1.13
N ALA A 38 8.74 -15.51 -1.90
CA ALA A 38 8.96 -14.32 -2.70
C ALA A 38 7.79 -14.04 -3.66
N VAL A 39 7.26 -15.07 -4.33
CA VAL A 39 6.08 -14.93 -5.22
C VAL A 39 4.84 -14.54 -4.42
N ARG A 40 4.61 -15.11 -3.23
CA ARG A 40 3.47 -14.71 -2.37
C ARG A 40 3.59 -13.27 -1.92
N LEU A 41 4.79 -12.84 -1.50
CA LEU A 41 5.06 -11.46 -1.12
C LEU A 41 4.80 -10.51 -2.28
N TRP A 42 5.30 -10.83 -3.46
CA TRP A 42 5.06 -10.05 -4.68
C TRP A 42 3.56 -9.95 -5.01
N GLN A 43 2.81 -11.05 -4.92
CA GLN A 43 1.37 -11.04 -5.16
C GLN A 43 0.61 -10.15 -4.16
N ARG A 44 0.95 -10.23 -2.86
CA ARG A 44 0.36 -9.35 -1.83
C ARG A 44 0.63 -7.88 -2.13
N GLN A 45 1.87 -7.53 -2.43
CA GLN A 45 2.24 -6.16 -2.77
C GLN A 45 1.47 -5.63 -3.98
N ARG A 46 1.28 -6.46 -5.02
CA ARG A 46 0.47 -6.06 -6.19
C ARG A 46 -1.00 -5.81 -5.85
N LEU A 47 -1.58 -6.59 -4.95
CA LEU A 47 -2.94 -6.38 -4.49
C LEU A 47 -3.05 -5.07 -3.69
N GLU A 48 -2.15 -4.85 -2.75
CA GLU A 48 -2.09 -3.60 -1.95
C GLU A 48 -1.92 -2.36 -2.84
N ASP A 49 -1.03 -2.43 -3.83
CA ASP A 49 -0.83 -1.34 -4.79
C ASP A 49 -2.08 -1.07 -5.64
N ALA A 50 -2.78 -2.13 -6.07
CA ALA A 50 -4.02 -2.01 -6.83
C ALA A 50 -5.13 -1.37 -5.98
N GLU A 51 -5.31 -1.82 -4.74
CA GLU A 51 -6.28 -1.25 -3.80
C GLU A 51 -5.98 0.21 -3.49
N ARG A 52 -4.70 0.54 -3.29
CA ARG A 52 -4.25 1.93 -3.08
C ARG A 52 -4.59 2.81 -4.28
N LEU A 53 -4.33 2.31 -5.49
CA LEU A 53 -4.63 3.05 -6.72
C LEU A 53 -6.13 3.26 -6.90
N ASP A 54 -6.94 2.24 -6.61
CA ASP A 54 -8.39 2.34 -6.69
C ASP A 54 -8.97 3.29 -5.64
N ALA A 55 -8.40 3.32 -4.42
CA ALA A 55 -8.76 4.31 -3.41
C ALA A 55 -8.45 5.75 -3.88
N ILE A 56 -7.32 5.98 -4.55
CA ILE A 56 -6.98 7.29 -5.13
C ILE A 56 -7.97 7.65 -6.25
N ARG A 57 -8.25 6.73 -7.18
CA ARG A 57 -9.20 6.94 -8.28
C ARG A 57 -10.60 7.26 -7.74
N ALA A 58 -11.06 6.56 -6.71
CA ALA A 58 -12.34 6.82 -6.08
C ALA A 58 -12.39 8.21 -5.42
N ARG A 59 -11.31 8.66 -4.78
CA ARG A 59 -11.21 10.02 -4.22
C ARG A 59 -11.26 11.09 -5.30
N ILE A 60 -10.55 10.89 -6.42
CA ILE A 60 -10.58 11.81 -7.57
C ILE A 60 -11.98 11.85 -8.17
N ARG A 61 -12.60 10.70 -8.43
CA ARG A 61 -13.96 10.63 -8.98
C ARG A 61 -14.97 11.36 -8.09
N ARG A 62 -14.94 11.11 -6.78
CA ARG A 62 -15.79 11.84 -5.82
C ARG A 62 -15.58 13.35 -5.89
N SER A 63 -14.35 13.81 -6.10
CA SER A 63 -14.06 15.24 -6.24
C SER A 63 -14.56 15.83 -7.56
N LEU A 64 -14.52 15.06 -8.65
CA LEU A 64 -15.00 15.48 -9.97
C LEU A 64 -16.53 15.49 -10.04
N ASP A 65 -17.16 14.54 -9.36
CA ASP A 65 -18.62 14.38 -9.30
C ASP A 65 -19.26 15.28 -8.23
N ASP A 66 -18.46 16.07 -7.49
CA ASP A 66 -18.94 16.96 -6.44
C ASP A 66 -19.66 18.17 -7.06
N PRO A 67 -20.97 18.36 -6.80
CA PRO A 67 -21.73 19.46 -7.40
C PRO A 67 -21.46 20.81 -6.73
N ARG A 68 -20.69 20.86 -5.64
CA ARG A 68 -20.39 22.10 -4.92
C ARG A 68 -19.51 23.02 -5.78
N PRO A 69 -19.69 24.34 -5.67
CA PRO A 69 -18.87 25.28 -6.41
C PRO A 69 -17.41 25.24 -5.95
N SER A 70 -16.50 25.56 -6.87
CA SER A 70 -15.09 25.78 -6.54
C SER A 70 -14.97 26.94 -5.55
N LEU A 71 -14.11 26.77 -4.55
CA LEU A 71 -13.80 27.80 -3.57
C LEU A 71 -12.50 28.50 -3.93
N SER A 72 -12.45 29.81 -3.68
CA SER A 72 -11.20 30.57 -3.68
C SER A 72 -10.34 30.19 -2.47
N THR A 73 -9.03 30.43 -2.57
CA THR A 73 -8.09 30.19 -1.45
C THR A 73 -8.49 30.92 -0.18
N GLU A 74 -9.06 32.12 -0.31
CA GLU A 74 -9.51 32.93 0.82
C GLU A 74 -10.73 32.34 1.51
N GLU A 75 -11.72 31.86 0.76
CA GLU A 75 -12.88 31.14 1.32
C GLU A 75 -12.45 29.85 2.01
N VAL A 76 -11.48 29.11 1.44
CA VAL A 76 -10.91 27.92 2.08
C VAL A 76 -10.26 28.28 3.41
N ARG A 77 -9.45 29.34 3.45
CA ARG A 77 -8.78 29.80 4.68
C ARG A 77 -9.79 30.15 5.78
N GLN A 78 -10.79 30.97 5.45
CA GLN A 78 -11.84 31.35 6.40
C GLN A 78 -12.64 30.15 6.92
N HIS A 79 -12.94 29.20 6.03
CA HIS A 79 -13.63 27.96 6.42
C HIS A 79 -12.78 27.12 7.38
N MET A 80 -11.48 26.97 7.10
CA MET A 80 -10.56 26.24 7.98
C MET A 80 -10.46 26.89 9.36
N GLU A 81 -10.32 28.22 9.43
CA GLU A 81 -10.30 28.95 10.72
C GLU A 81 -11.56 28.70 11.55
N THR A 82 -12.72 28.70 10.88
CA THR A 82 -14.01 28.39 11.52
C THR A 82 -14.05 26.97 12.07
N LEU A 83 -13.56 25.99 11.31
CA LEU A 83 -13.48 24.60 11.75
C LEU A 83 -12.54 24.42 12.94
N PHE A 84 -11.38 25.09 12.94
CA PHE A 84 -10.42 25.04 14.05
C PHE A 84 -10.97 25.67 15.32
N ALA A 85 -11.61 26.83 15.23
CA ALA A 85 -12.25 27.48 16.38
C ALA A 85 -13.32 26.57 17.01
N LYS A 86 -14.17 25.96 16.18
CA LYS A 86 -15.19 25.01 16.65
C LYS A 86 -14.58 23.79 17.33
N ALA A 87 -13.50 23.23 16.76
CA ALA A 87 -12.83 22.08 17.35
C ALA A 87 -12.20 22.40 18.73
N GLN A 88 -11.66 23.61 18.91
CA GLN A 88 -11.14 24.11 20.19
C GLN A 88 -12.24 24.25 21.24
N GLU A 89 -13.38 24.84 20.87
CA GLU A 89 -14.54 24.96 21.76
C GLU A 89 -15.09 23.59 22.17
N ASP A 90 -15.17 22.65 21.24
CA ASP A 90 -15.62 21.27 21.51
C ASP A 90 -14.66 20.53 22.45
N ALA A 91 -13.34 20.74 22.29
CA ALA A 91 -12.34 20.19 23.19
C ALA A 91 -12.46 20.81 24.60
N ALA A 92 -12.63 22.13 24.70
CA ALA A 92 -12.79 22.83 25.97
C ALA A 92 -14.08 22.44 26.71
N ARG A 93 -15.16 22.12 25.99
CA ARG A 93 -16.42 21.61 26.59
C ARG A 93 -16.34 20.18 27.12
N ARG A 94 -15.34 19.41 26.67
CA ARG A 94 -15.13 18.00 27.07
C ARG A 94 -14.12 17.86 28.21
N ALA A 95 -13.42 18.93 28.57
CA ALA A 95 -12.50 19.02 29.70
C ALA A 95 -13.24 19.47 30.97
#